data_AF-A0AAW0X482-F1
#
_entry.id   AF-A0AAW0X482-F1
#
_cell.length_a   1.000
_cell.length_b   1.000
_cell.length_c   1.000
_cell.angle_alpha   90.00
_cell.angle_beta   90.00
_cell.angle_gamma   90.00
#
_symmetry.space_group_name_H-M   'P 1'
#
loop_
_entity.id
_entity.type
_entity.pdbx_description
1 polymer ?
#
loop_
_entity_poly.entity_id
_entity_poly.type
_entity_poly.pdbx_seq_one_letter_code
_entity_poly.pdbx_strand_id
1 'polypeptide(L)'
;QVKGLSHVSLSVVCKAVAVMSEDLLVDVIPQAWELLLEFDNEVTATAAVVFILAGVRVPVHTSDVMTRELTHPDPNTRLNAILRFQVLWQSRYQAWPRMEEGAQLTFKVPPHGIEFTLPSPKIGVESLPVVDPPWMPHFKTNVDEVTVNQIQHRSFVTATRTRRKLQAEMVRSALEAEEKKRRIERENFLLTTVPVTIQAAYEPALHHVSADDHEEEFGGEEVEADVGRVGTHHVAVAQQLFPSCLCSAVLTIIHLLDDPAVTPDGIAVYEAAQQVIWSCLVEDSALFLRFFLEKLTRERQDVMIRLLRRLVRFIPRLPSQAAFALYNYMVGYVMFYVRSPQEASQDHIASALSILWTVVPSIQGILFKDIKQIFRKEQCDSALLVTANVPSAKNIIVHGPGGLDGGGIPSQFPIQEDTQFCQILQESLDFFGISENEHKYYFLVDHKTNQIHNLQSYVRDFYFFKRAQYPQLLMIHMEPDAAYDALQRQAVTLKLLEIGKVLMAWSILKRPDQVAQRVFFLHEELTKLPSFPRKALEADFNLYKGGAMGK
;
A
#
# COMPACT_ATOMS: atom_id res chain seq x y z
N GLN A 1 -23.73 22.11 19.10
CA GLN A 1 -25.10 22.57 19.42
C GLN A 1 -25.77 21.49 20.23
N VAL A 2 -26.41 21.81 21.37
CA VAL A 2 -27.18 20.83 22.16
C VAL A 2 -28.53 20.65 21.46
N LYS A 3 -28.80 19.43 20.97
CA LYS A 3 -30.05 19.11 20.25
C LYS A 3 -31.11 18.41 21.12
N GLY A 4 -30.79 18.13 22.39
CA GLY A 4 -31.62 17.35 23.31
C GLY A 4 -30.98 17.25 24.70
N LEU A 5 -31.77 16.90 25.72
CA LEU A 5 -31.33 16.89 27.12
C LEU A 5 -30.42 15.69 27.47
N SER A 6 -30.55 14.58 26.74
CA SER A 6 -29.86 13.31 26.99
C SER A 6 -28.33 13.37 26.83
N HIS A 7 -27.82 14.23 25.95
CA HIS A 7 -26.39 14.34 25.64
C HIS A 7 -25.72 15.60 26.22
N VAL A 8 -26.44 16.39 27.03
CA VAL A 8 -25.97 17.69 27.54
C VAL A 8 -24.66 17.55 28.31
N SER A 9 -24.57 16.58 29.23
CA SER A 9 -23.38 16.35 30.05
C SER A 9 -22.14 16.08 29.18
N LEU A 10 -22.26 15.18 28.20
CA LEU A 10 -21.17 14.86 27.27
C LEU A 10 -20.84 16.03 26.34
N SER A 11 -21.84 16.83 25.94
CA SER A 11 -21.58 18.03 25.12
C SER A 11 -20.80 19.09 25.87
N VAL A 12 -21.05 19.26 27.17
CA VAL A 12 -20.24 20.15 28.02
C VAL A 12 -18.80 19.64 28.07
N VAL A 13 -18.60 18.32 28.19
CA VAL A 13 -17.26 17.70 28.12
C VAL A 13 -16.58 17.99 26.78
N CYS A 14 -17.25 17.83 25.64
CA CYS A 14 -16.69 18.14 24.32
C CYS A 14 -16.21 19.60 24.20
N LYS A 15 -16.94 20.54 24.81
CA LYS A 15 -16.55 21.96 24.82
C LYS A 15 -15.40 22.23 25.80
N ALA A 16 -15.39 21.56 26.95
CA ALA A 16 -14.39 21.78 27.99
C ALA A 16 -13.09 20.98 27.78
N VAL A 17 -13.03 20.00 26.86
CA VAL A 17 -11.92 19.06 26.72
C VAL A 17 -10.54 19.72 26.55
N ALA A 18 -10.50 20.92 25.97
CA ALA A 18 -9.27 21.67 25.76
C ALA A 18 -8.64 22.13 27.09
N VAL A 19 -9.45 22.34 28.13
CA VAL A 19 -9.03 22.85 29.45
C VAL A 19 -9.21 21.84 30.59
N MET A 20 -9.90 20.72 30.35
CA MET A 20 -10.07 19.65 31.34
C MET A 20 -8.74 18.96 31.69
N SER A 21 -8.61 18.55 32.95
CA SER A 21 -7.50 17.71 33.42
C SER A 21 -7.64 16.27 32.94
N GLU A 22 -6.52 15.57 32.82
CA GLU A 22 -6.49 14.17 32.37
C GLU A 22 -7.25 13.23 33.33
N ASP A 23 -7.19 13.46 34.65
CA ASP A 23 -7.91 12.64 35.64
C ASP A 23 -9.44 12.66 35.43
N LEU A 24 -10.01 13.83 35.12
CA LEU A 24 -11.44 13.96 34.84
C LEU A 24 -11.82 13.26 33.52
N LEU A 25 -10.90 13.20 32.56
CA LEU A 25 -11.14 12.47 31.31
C LEU A 25 -11.07 10.96 31.53
N VAL A 26 -10.14 10.48 32.36
CA VAL A 26 -10.08 9.07 32.78
C VAL A 26 -11.40 8.64 33.40
N ASP A 27 -11.99 9.47 34.25
CA ASP A 27 -13.27 9.18 34.90
C ASP A 27 -14.47 9.17 33.95
N VAL A 28 -14.39 9.81 32.78
CA VAL A 28 -15.48 9.94 31.78
C VAL A 28 -15.40 8.89 30.65
N ILE A 29 -14.19 8.37 30.36
CA ILE A 29 -13.95 7.40 29.27
C ILE A 29 -14.86 6.16 29.39
N PRO A 30 -14.99 5.48 30.56
CA PRO A 30 -15.82 4.28 30.66
C PRO A 30 -17.30 4.54 30.36
N GLN A 31 -17.85 5.67 30.80
CA GLN A 31 -19.25 6.02 30.55
C GLN A 31 -19.45 6.38 29.08
N ALA A 32 -18.51 7.13 28.49
CA ALA A 32 -18.53 7.41 27.07
C ALA A 32 -18.50 6.11 26.24
N TRP A 33 -17.70 5.12 26.64
CA TRP A 33 -17.63 3.81 25.98
C TRP A 33 -18.94 3.02 26.05
N GLU A 34 -19.59 2.96 27.21
CA GLU A 34 -20.86 2.25 27.34
C GLU A 34 -21.97 2.88 26.49
N LEU A 35 -22.01 4.21 26.41
CA LEU A 35 -23.01 4.98 25.69
C LEU A 35 -22.89 4.91 24.15
N LEU A 36 -21.86 4.24 23.61
CA LEU A 36 -21.65 4.10 22.16
C LEU A 36 -22.67 3.20 21.45
N LEU A 37 -23.41 2.36 22.19
CA LEU A 37 -24.45 1.48 21.63
C LEU A 37 -25.86 1.90 22.07
N GLU A 38 -26.03 3.14 22.54
CA GLU A 38 -27.34 3.69 22.88
C GLU A 38 -28.21 3.94 21.64
N PHE A 39 -29.53 3.91 21.85
CA PHE A 39 -30.51 4.11 20.78
C PHE A 39 -30.53 5.55 20.24
N ASP A 40 -30.21 6.53 21.08
CA ASP A 40 -30.20 7.95 20.70
C ASP A 40 -28.93 8.30 19.92
N ASN A 41 -29.08 8.60 18.63
CA ASN A 41 -27.98 8.93 17.73
C ASN A 41 -27.14 10.12 18.20
N GLU A 42 -27.73 11.13 18.87
CA GLU A 42 -26.98 12.29 19.35
C GLU A 42 -26.20 11.96 20.63
N VAL A 43 -26.73 11.12 21.52
CA VAL A 43 -25.97 10.57 22.65
C VAL A 43 -24.78 9.77 22.15
N THR A 44 -25.02 8.82 21.25
CA THR A 44 -24.00 7.96 20.66
C THR A 44 -22.91 8.77 19.96
N ALA A 45 -23.28 9.73 19.11
CA ALA A 45 -22.32 10.58 18.41
C ALA A 45 -21.52 11.49 19.35
N THR A 46 -22.16 12.03 20.40
CA THR A 46 -21.47 12.88 21.39
C THR A 46 -20.51 12.04 22.25
N ALA A 47 -20.93 10.85 22.69
CA ALA A 47 -20.10 9.91 23.42
C ALA A 47 -18.88 9.48 22.60
N ALA A 48 -19.08 9.20 21.32
CA ALA A 48 -18.00 8.87 20.39
C ALA A 48 -16.98 10.00 20.27
N VAL A 49 -17.43 11.25 20.15
CA VAL A 49 -16.53 12.40 20.09
C VAL A 49 -15.77 12.60 21.40
N VAL A 50 -16.42 12.47 22.57
CA VAL A 50 -15.73 12.50 23.87
C VAL A 50 -14.62 11.45 23.92
N PHE A 51 -14.92 10.21 23.52
CA PHE A 51 -13.96 9.10 23.53
C PHE A 51 -12.79 9.34 22.55
N ILE A 52 -13.06 9.89 21.36
CA ILE A 52 -12.02 10.26 20.38
C ILE A 52 -11.09 11.34 20.92
N LEU A 53 -11.65 12.38 21.53
CA LEU A 53 -10.87 13.48 22.11
C LEU A 53 -10.05 12.99 23.31
N ALA A 54 -10.63 12.12 24.14
CA ALA A 54 -9.92 11.46 25.22
C ALA A 54 -8.76 10.59 24.71
N GLY A 55 -8.91 9.96 23.54
CA GLY A 55 -7.83 9.23 22.87
C GLY A 55 -6.62 10.09 22.49
N VAL A 56 -6.79 11.41 22.30
CA VAL A 56 -5.66 12.34 22.08
C VAL A 56 -4.95 12.66 23.39
N ARG A 57 -5.70 12.92 24.45
CA ARG A 57 -5.19 13.37 25.75
C ARG A 57 -4.65 12.24 26.62
N VAL A 58 -5.38 11.13 26.70
CA VAL A 58 -5.09 9.98 27.56
C VAL A 58 -5.06 8.68 26.72
N PRO A 59 -4.10 8.57 25.77
CA PRO A 59 -4.09 7.50 24.76
C PRO A 59 -3.96 6.10 25.36
N VAL A 60 -3.19 5.94 26.44
CA VAL A 60 -2.95 4.63 27.09
C VAL A 60 -4.25 4.09 27.68
N HIS A 61 -4.92 4.88 28.52
CA HIS A 61 -6.18 4.46 29.16
C HIS A 61 -7.27 4.16 28.13
N THR A 62 -7.38 5.00 27.09
CA THR A 62 -8.34 4.79 26.00
C THR A 62 -8.07 3.47 25.27
N SER A 63 -6.79 3.16 25.00
CA SER A 63 -6.38 1.89 24.39
C SER A 63 -6.73 0.70 25.29
N ASP A 64 -6.45 0.79 26.59
CA ASP A 64 -6.67 -0.29 27.55
C ASP A 64 -8.16 -0.67 27.63
N VAL A 65 -9.06 0.33 27.65
CA VAL A 65 -10.51 0.09 27.66
C VAL A 65 -10.95 -0.70 26.42
N MET A 66 -10.53 -0.29 25.22
CA MET A 66 -10.87 -1.03 24.00
C MET A 66 -10.26 -2.43 23.97
N THR A 67 -8.97 -2.57 24.31
CA THR A 67 -8.27 -3.85 24.28
C THR A 67 -8.90 -4.85 25.25
N ARG A 68 -9.27 -4.40 26.46
CA ARG A 68 -9.94 -5.24 27.46
C ARG A 68 -11.23 -5.87 26.92
N GLU A 69 -12.07 -5.07 26.26
CA GLU A 69 -13.36 -5.54 25.75
C GLU A 69 -13.22 -6.38 24.47
N LEU A 70 -12.31 -5.99 23.56
CA LEU A 70 -12.02 -6.73 22.33
C LEU A 70 -11.37 -8.10 22.58
N THR A 71 -10.71 -8.28 23.72
CA THR A 71 -10.06 -9.55 24.12
C THR A 71 -10.83 -10.30 25.21
N HIS A 72 -12.03 -9.84 25.55
CA HIS A 72 -12.84 -10.40 26.62
C HIS A 72 -13.25 -11.86 26.31
N PRO A 73 -13.31 -12.78 27.29
CA PRO A 73 -13.69 -14.18 27.04
C PRO A 73 -15.14 -14.37 26.55
N ASP A 74 -16.06 -13.47 26.94
CA ASP A 74 -17.45 -13.50 26.48
C ASP A 74 -17.60 -12.98 25.03
N PRO A 75 -18.18 -13.75 24.10
CA PRO A 75 -18.35 -13.33 22.71
C PRO A 75 -19.28 -12.12 22.55
N ASN A 76 -20.27 -11.93 23.43
CA ASN A 76 -21.17 -10.78 23.32
C ASN A 76 -20.44 -9.47 23.65
N THR A 77 -19.59 -9.48 24.69
CA THR A 77 -18.68 -8.36 24.98
C THR A 77 -17.78 -8.02 23.78
N ARG A 78 -17.16 -9.01 23.13
CA ARG A 78 -16.31 -8.79 21.95
C ARG A 78 -17.10 -8.23 20.76
N LEU A 79 -18.28 -8.77 20.50
CA LEU A 79 -19.18 -8.27 19.45
C LEU A 79 -19.51 -6.79 19.69
N ASN A 80 -19.94 -6.46 20.90
CA ASN A 80 -20.27 -5.08 21.26
C ASN A 80 -19.05 -4.16 21.13
N ALA A 81 -17.86 -4.60 21.51
CA ALA A 81 -16.63 -3.83 21.33
C ALA A 81 -16.31 -3.55 19.85
N ILE A 82 -16.54 -4.51 18.95
CA ILE A 82 -16.41 -4.32 17.49
C ILE A 82 -17.39 -3.24 17.00
N LEU A 83 -18.66 -3.32 17.42
CA LEU A 83 -19.68 -2.34 17.03
C LEU A 83 -19.40 -0.94 17.58
N ARG A 84 -18.90 -0.84 18.82
CA ARG A 84 -18.45 0.42 19.42
C ARG A 84 -17.31 1.04 18.63
N PHE A 85 -16.34 0.24 18.19
CA PHE A 85 -15.28 0.72 17.30
C PHE A 85 -15.83 1.27 15.98
N GLN A 86 -16.83 0.62 15.39
CA GLN A 86 -17.49 1.10 14.17
C GLN A 86 -18.13 2.48 14.39
N VAL A 87 -18.80 2.70 15.52
CA VAL A 87 -19.38 4.01 15.88
C VAL A 87 -18.32 5.09 16.02
N LEU A 88 -17.20 4.78 16.69
CA LEU A 88 -16.05 5.70 16.78
C LEU A 88 -15.53 6.06 15.38
N TRP A 89 -15.36 5.06 14.51
CA TRP A 89 -14.89 5.25 13.15
C TRP A 89 -15.80 6.18 12.35
N GLN A 90 -17.13 5.99 12.44
CA GLN A 90 -18.11 6.82 11.73
C GLN A 90 -18.19 8.26 12.27
N SER A 91 -17.85 8.47 13.56
CA SER A 91 -17.95 9.78 14.23
C SER A 91 -16.71 10.66 14.09
N ARG A 92 -15.66 10.20 13.41
CA ARG A 92 -14.34 10.89 13.30
C ARG A 92 -14.37 12.30 12.72
N TYR A 93 -15.35 12.63 11.88
CA TYR A 93 -15.53 13.97 11.30
C TYR A 93 -16.32 14.92 12.22
N GLN A 94 -16.94 14.40 13.29
CA GLN A 94 -17.78 15.19 14.18
C GLN A 94 -17.02 15.84 15.33
N ALA A 95 -15.73 15.51 15.51
CA ALA A 95 -14.95 15.99 16.65
C ALA A 95 -14.84 17.51 16.66
N TRP A 96 -14.25 18.11 15.63
CA TRP A 96 -14.05 19.56 15.57
C TRP A 96 -15.35 20.37 15.58
N PRO A 97 -16.40 20.02 14.81
CA PRO A 97 -17.67 20.75 14.86
C PRO A 97 -18.34 20.75 16.24
N ARG A 98 -18.06 19.76 17.10
CA ARG A 98 -18.60 19.69 18.47
C ARG A 98 -17.74 20.40 19.51
N MET A 99 -16.48 20.71 19.22
CA MET A 99 -15.59 21.49 20.09
C MET A 99 -15.87 23.00 20.04
N GLU A 100 -15.26 23.76 20.93
CA GLU A 100 -15.32 25.23 20.93
C GLU A 100 -14.76 25.81 19.61
N GLU A 101 -15.25 26.98 19.22
CA GLU A 101 -14.73 27.70 18.05
C GLU A 101 -13.23 28.00 18.25
N GLY A 102 -12.42 27.76 17.22
CA GLY A 102 -10.96 27.92 17.31
C GLY A 102 -10.23 26.81 18.08
N ALA A 103 -10.89 25.71 18.45
CA ALA A 103 -10.26 24.60 19.19
C ALA A 103 -9.00 24.01 18.54
N GLN A 104 -8.84 24.11 17.21
CA GLN A 104 -7.61 23.68 16.52
C GLN A 104 -6.34 24.44 16.96
N LEU A 105 -6.51 25.65 17.51
CA LEU A 105 -5.40 26.46 18.02
C LEU A 105 -4.87 25.92 19.35
N THR A 106 -5.77 25.43 20.22
CA THR A 106 -5.46 25.02 21.59
C THR A 106 -5.30 23.50 21.73
N PHE A 107 -6.08 22.72 21.00
CA PHE A 107 -6.09 21.26 21.06
C PHE A 107 -5.12 20.67 20.02
N LYS A 108 -3.89 20.38 20.47
CA LYS A 108 -2.84 19.83 19.61
C LYS A 108 -2.96 18.33 19.45
N VAL A 109 -2.97 17.88 18.20
CA VAL A 109 -2.95 16.47 17.83
C VAL A 109 -1.52 16.11 17.42
N PRO A 110 -0.93 15.03 17.97
CA PRO A 110 0.40 14.59 17.57
C PRO A 110 0.47 14.32 16.06
N PRO A 111 1.52 14.81 15.37
CA PRO A 111 1.70 14.50 13.97
C PRO A 111 2.06 13.02 13.81
N HIS A 112 1.80 12.53 12.63
CA HIS A 112 2.01 11.15 12.26
C HIS A 112 3.26 11.00 11.40
N GLY A 113 3.95 9.86 11.48
CA GLY A 113 5.26 9.70 10.83
C GLY A 113 5.40 8.38 10.09
N ILE A 114 4.90 8.31 8.86
CA ILE A 114 5.29 7.26 7.89
C ILE A 114 6.63 7.70 7.30
N GLU A 115 7.66 6.87 7.44
CA GLU A 115 9.05 7.23 7.09
C GLU A 115 9.39 7.06 5.60
N PHE A 116 8.43 6.57 4.81
CA PHE A 116 8.62 6.28 3.40
C PHE A 116 7.60 6.99 2.51
N THR A 117 8.02 7.26 1.28
CA THR A 117 7.23 7.98 0.27
C THR A 117 6.55 7.02 -0.69
N LEU A 118 5.38 7.40 -1.20
CA LEU A 118 4.68 6.69 -2.27
C LEU A 118 5.39 6.87 -3.64
N PRO A 119 5.18 5.95 -4.60
CA PRO A 119 5.61 6.17 -5.98
C PRO A 119 4.89 7.36 -6.62
N SER A 120 5.58 8.07 -7.53
CA SER A 120 5.01 9.20 -8.26
C SER A 120 5.17 9.07 -9.79
N PRO A 121 4.07 8.90 -10.56
CA PRO A 121 2.67 8.84 -10.11
C PRO A 121 2.33 7.55 -9.35
N LYS A 122 1.21 7.59 -8.60
CA LYS A 122 0.61 6.39 -7.99
C LYS A 122 0.13 5.43 -9.09
N ILE A 123 0.17 4.13 -8.81
CA ILE A 123 -0.15 3.07 -9.76
C ILE A 123 -1.61 2.64 -9.62
N GLY A 124 -2.34 2.63 -10.74
CA GLY A 124 -3.74 2.24 -10.81
C GLY A 124 -4.71 3.41 -10.59
N VAL A 125 -5.99 3.08 -10.41
CA VAL A 125 -7.08 4.05 -10.20
C VAL A 125 -7.51 4.01 -8.74
N GLU A 126 -7.50 5.19 -8.09
CA GLU A 126 -7.78 5.35 -6.66
C GLU A 126 -9.21 4.96 -6.29
N SER A 127 -10.19 5.51 -6.98
CA SER A 127 -11.59 5.18 -6.77
C SER A 127 -12.30 5.05 -8.10
N LEU A 128 -13.20 4.07 -8.20
CA LEU A 128 -14.12 4.02 -9.32
C LEU A 128 -15.18 5.11 -9.14
N PRO A 129 -15.58 5.81 -10.22
CA PRO A 129 -16.70 6.73 -10.14
C PRO A 129 -17.95 5.97 -9.72
N VAL A 130 -18.79 6.62 -8.90
CA VAL A 130 -20.11 6.08 -8.58
C VAL A 130 -20.89 6.03 -9.90
N VAL A 131 -21.42 4.85 -10.21
CA VAL A 131 -22.14 4.65 -11.48
C VAL A 131 -23.44 5.45 -11.45
N ASP A 132 -23.73 6.12 -12.55
CA ASP A 132 -24.94 6.93 -12.71
C ASP A 132 -26.19 6.11 -12.40
N PRO A 133 -27.07 6.59 -11.52
CA PRO A 133 -28.29 5.86 -11.22
C PRO A 133 -29.24 5.85 -12.43
N PRO A 134 -30.16 4.86 -12.52
CA PRO A 134 -31.12 4.76 -13.62
C PRO A 134 -32.01 6.00 -13.78
N TRP A 135 -32.18 6.80 -12.72
CA TRP A 135 -33.02 8.00 -12.71
C TRP A 135 -32.25 9.29 -13.03
N MET A 136 -30.97 9.21 -13.40
CA MET A 136 -30.21 10.42 -13.74
C MET A 136 -30.77 11.07 -15.03
N PRO A 137 -30.95 12.41 -15.07
CA PRO A 137 -31.47 13.08 -16.26
C PRO A 137 -30.58 12.83 -17.48
N HIS A 138 -31.18 12.40 -18.60
CA HIS A 138 -30.47 12.23 -19.86
C HIS A 138 -30.18 13.61 -20.47
N PHE A 139 -28.95 14.10 -20.31
CA PHE A 139 -28.49 15.23 -21.11
C PHE A 139 -28.41 14.79 -22.57
N LYS A 140 -28.91 15.63 -23.50
CA LYS A 140 -28.90 15.33 -24.93
C LYS A 140 -27.44 15.21 -25.38
N THR A 141 -26.96 13.99 -25.59
CA THR A 141 -25.68 13.70 -26.25
C THR A 141 -25.66 14.43 -27.59
N ASN A 142 -24.68 15.31 -27.78
CA ASN A 142 -24.53 16.08 -29.00
C ASN A 142 -24.21 15.12 -30.15
N VAL A 143 -25.12 15.00 -31.12
CA VAL A 143 -25.05 14.00 -32.20
C VAL A 143 -23.79 14.17 -33.06
N ASP A 144 -23.24 15.38 -33.10
CA ASP A 144 -22.04 15.72 -33.87
C ASP A 144 -20.76 15.06 -33.30
N GLU A 145 -20.63 14.91 -31.98
CA GLU A 145 -19.44 14.31 -31.33
C GLU A 145 -19.33 12.80 -31.57
N VAL A 146 -20.46 12.09 -31.59
CA VAL A 146 -20.53 10.63 -31.81
C VAL A 146 -20.06 10.26 -33.22
N THR A 147 -20.20 11.17 -34.19
CA THR A 147 -19.85 10.91 -35.59
C THR A 147 -18.35 11.07 -35.88
N VAL A 148 -17.62 11.89 -35.13
CA VAL A 148 -16.20 12.19 -35.41
C VAL A 148 -15.28 11.04 -34.97
N ASN A 149 -15.55 10.39 -33.85
CA ASN A 149 -14.64 9.37 -33.27
C ASN A 149 -14.65 8.01 -34.00
N GLN A 150 -15.67 7.69 -34.79
CA GLN A 150 -15.76 6.37 -35.48
C GLN A 150 -15.50 6.41 -36.99
N ILE A 151 -15.58 7.59 -37.65
CA ILE A 151 -15.36 7.73 -39.09
C ILE A 151 -13.89 7.54 -39.50
N GLN A 152 -12.94 7.51 -38.56
CA GLN A 152 -11.53 7.19 -38.85
C GLN A 152 -11.33 5.74 -39.36
N HIS A 153 -12.27 4.82 -39.12
CA HIS A 153 -12.27 3.50 -39.74
C HIS A 153 -13.05 3.53 -41.07
N ARG A 154 -12.32 3.64 -42.19
CA ARG A 154 -12.86 3.65 -43.57
C ARG A 154 -13.77 2.44 -43.86
N SER A 155 -15.09 2.62 -43.82
CA SER A 155 -16.06 1.66 -44.36
C SER A 155 -16.38 1.99 -45.82
N PHE A 156 -16.06 1.09 -46.75
CA PHE A 156 -16.46 1.21 -48.16
C PHE A 156 -17.98 1.04 -48.31
N VAL A 157 -18.63 2.02 -48.94
CA VAL A 157 -20.09 2.06 -49.11
C VAL A 157 -20.51 1.18 -50.29
N THR A 158 -21.34 0.16 -50.05
CA THR A 158 -22.00 -0.63 -51.10
C THR A 158 -23.25 0.11 -51.62
N ALA A 159 -23.53 0.01 -52.92
CA ALA A 159 -24.46 0.86 -53.70
C ALA A 159 -25.95 0.88 -53.29
N THR A 160 -26.37 0.14 -52.26
CA THR A 160 -27.79 -0.04 -51.87
C THR A 160 -28.22 0.72 -50.61
N ARG A 161 -27.33 1.48 -49.95
CA ARG A 161 -27.67 2.25 -48.73
C ARG A 161 -27.23 3.72 -48.85
N THR A 162 -28.12 4.66 -48.51
CA THR A 162 -27.80 6.09 -48.49
C THR A 162 -26.87 6.41 -47.30
N ARG A 163 -25.91 7.33 -47.51
CA ARG A 163 -24.96 7.79 -46.48
C ARG A 163 -25.64 8.24 -45.19
N ARG A 164 -26.81 8.89 -45.30
CA ARG A 164 -27.63 9.35 -44.17
C ARG A 164 -28.22 8.20 -43.36
N LYS A 165 -28.64 7.11 -43.99
CA LYS A 165 -29.16 5.92 -43.30
C LYS A 165 -28.05 5.19 -42.54
N LEU A 166 -26.85 5.09 -43.13
CA LEU A 166 -25.67 4.51 -42.45
C LEU A 166 -25.25 5.35 -41.24
N GLN A 167 -25.23 6.68 -41.37
CA GLN A 167 -24.91 7.57 -40.25
C GLN A 167 -25.93 7.45 -39.12
N ALA A 168 -27.23 7.40 -39.43
CA ALA A 168 -28.28 7.20 -38.43
C ALA A 168 -28.19 5.81 -37.75
N GLU A 169 -27.87 4.75 -38.51
CA GLU A 169 -27.65 3.41 -37.96
C GLU A 169 -26.41 3.35 -37.06
N MET A 170 -25.31 4.03 -37.41
CA MET A 170 -24.10 4.13 -36.58
C MET A 170 -24.36 4.88 -35.27
N VAL A 171 -25.02 6.04 -35.33
CA VAL A 171 -25.38 6.81 -34.12
C VAL A 171 -26.28 5.99 -33.21
N ARG A 172 -27.31 5.32 -33.75
CA ARG A 172 -28.18 4.43 -32.97
C ARG A 172 -27.39 3.29 -32.33
N SER A 173 -26.51 2.63 -33.08
CA SER A 173 -25.67 1.54 -32.56
C SER A 173 -24.71 2.02 -31.48
N ALA A 174 -24.17 3.23 -31.59
CA ALA A 174 -23.30 3.82 -30.58
C ALA A 174 -24.05 4.13 -29.28
N LEU A 175 -25.25 4.70 -29.39
CA LEU A 175 -26.13 4.95 -28.24
C LEU A 175 -26.56 3.64 -27.55
N GLU A 176 -26.95 2.62 -28.34
CA GLU A 176 -27.28 1.29 -27.80
C GLU A 176 -26.07 0.64 -27.10
N ALA A 177 -24.86 0.80 -27.65
CA ALA A 177 -23.65 0.30 -27.04
C ALA A 177 -23.29 1.04 -25.74
N GLU A 178 -23.48 2.36 -25.70
CA GLU A 178 -23.25 3.17 -24.50
C GLU A 178 -24.25 2.83 -23.40
N GLU A 179 -25.55 2.69 -23.72
CA GLU A 179 -26.56 2.30 -22.73
C GLU A 179 -26.31 0.88 -22.22
N LYS A 180 -25.91 -0.04 -23.11
CA LYS A 180 -25.50 -1.40 -22.71
C LYS A 180 -24.29 -1.35 -21.77
N LYS A 181 -23.31 -0.48 -22.04
CA LYS A 181 -22.15 -0.27 -21.17
C LYS A 181 -22.58 0.25 -19.80
N ARG A 182 -23.37 1.32 -19.74
CA ARG A 182 -23.91 1.88 -18.48
C ARG A 182 -24.71 0.84 -17.70
N ARG A 183 -25.55 0.05 -18.38
CA ARG A 183 -26.30 -1.05 -17.76
C ARG A 183 -25.38 -2.09 -17.11
N ILE A 184 -24.34 -2.54 -17.83
CA ILE A 184 -23.36 -3.50 -17.30
C ILE A 184 -22.61 -2.90 -16.11
N GLU A 185 -22.24 -1.62 -16.17
CA GLU A 185 -21.60 -0.92 -15.04
C GLU A 185 -22.52 -0.90 -13.81
N ARG A 186 -23.81 -0.56 -13.98
CA ARG A 186 -24.80 -0.58 -12.91
C ARG A 186 -25.00 -1.97 -12.30
N GLU A 187 -25.11 -2.99 -13.15
CA GLU A 187 -25.31 -4.38 -12.72
C GLU A 187 -24.11 -4.93 -11.91
N ASN A 188 -22.90 -4.41 -12.16
CA ASN A 188 -21.69 -4.84 -11.46
C ASN A 188 -21.26 -3.90 -10.32
N PHE A 189 -21.97 -2.78 -10.11
CA PHE A 189 -21.62 -1.81 -9.08
C PHE A 189 -22.10 -2.27 -7.70
N LEU A 190 -21.17 -2.34 -6.76
CA LEU A 190 -21.47 -2.68 -5.36
C LEU A 190 -21.72 -1.40 -4.56
N LEU A 191 -22.96 -1.15 -4.16
CA LEU A 191 -23.29 0.05 -3.37
C LEU A 191 -22.48 0.13 -2.07
N THR A 192 -22.11 -1.02 -1.50
CA THR A 192 -21.30 -1.12 -0.27
C THR A 192 -19.84 -0.72 -0.43
N THR A 193 -19.38 -0.36 -1.65
CA THR A 193 -18.03 0.19 -1.89
C THR A 193 -17.98 1.71 -1.93
N VAL A 194 -19.11 2.39 -1.70
CA VAL A 194 -19.20 3.86 -1.65
C VAL A 194 -18.84 4.35 -0.25
N PRO A 195 -17.88 5.29 -0.10
CA PRO A 195 -17.57 5.89 1.19
C PRO A 195 -18.63 6.95 1.53
N VAL A 196 -19.66 6.57 2.29
CA VAL A 196 -20.80 7.45 2.57
C VAL A 196 -20.45 8.47 3.64
N THR A 197 -19.65 8.09 4.64
CA THR A 197 -19.31 8.95 5.78
C THR A 197 -18.47 10.15 5.34
N ILE A 198 -17.50 9.95 4.45
CA ILE A 198 -16.69 11.06 3.90
C ILE A 198 -17.54 12.03 3.06
N GLN A 199 -18.51 11.51 2.29
CA GLN A 199 -19.43 12.33 1.50
C GLN A 199 -20.41 13.11 2.37
N ALA A 200 -20.89 12.49 3.46
CA ALA A 200 -21.78 13.12 4.43
C ALA A 200 -21.07 14.19 5.29
N ALA A 201 -19.74 14.14 5.39
CA ALA A 201 -18.92 15.12 6.10
C ALA A 201 -18.62 16.38 5.28
N TYR A 202 -19.30 16.57 4.15
CA TYR A 202 -19.22 17.80 3.35
C TYR A 202 -19.66 19.03 4.17
N GLU A 203 -18.80 20.04 4.22
CA GLU A 203 -19.06 21.29 4.93
C GLU A 203 -18.99 22.49 3.96
N PRO A 204 -20.15 22.98 3.47
CA PRO A 204 -20.21 24.11 2.55
C PRO A 204 -19.53 25.38 3.06
N ALA A 205 -19.51 25.61 4.38
CA ALA A 205 -18.90 26.79 4.97
C ALA A 205 -17.37 26.84 4.79
N LEU A 206 -16.70 25.70 4.59
CA LEU A 206 -15.25 25.62 4.37
C LEU A 206 -14.82 26.02 2.96
N HIS A 207 -15.74 26.07 1.99
CA HIS A 207 -15.43 26.49 0.62
C HIS A 207 -15.01 27.97 0.51
N HIS A 208 -15.45 28.81 1.45
CA HIS A 208 -15.10 30.22 1.45
C HIS A 208 -13.70 30.52 2.03
N VAL A 209 -13.08 29.54 2.69
CA VAL A 209 -11.77 29.71 3.35
C VAL A 209 -10.63 29.24 2.43
N SER A 210 -10.85 28.24 1.58
CA SER A 210 -9.82 27.67 0.70
C SER A 210 -9.62 28.40 -0.64
N ALA A 211 -10.41 29.43 -0.92
CA ALA A 211 -10.23 30.26 -2.12
C ALA A 211 -9.03 31.21 -2.02
N ASP A 212 -8.67 31.67 -0.81
CA ASP A 212 -7.63 32.68 -0.62
C ASP A 212 -6.20 32.09 -0.50
N ASP A 213 -6.05 30.78 -0.25
CA ASP A 213 -4.74 30.15 0.03
C ASP A 213 -4.10 29.41 -1.18
N HIS A 214 -4.72 29.42 -2.36
CA HIS A 214 -4.24 28.64 -3.53
C HIS A 214 -3.90 29.46 -4.78
N GLU A 215 -3.94 30.80 -4.74
CA GLU A 215 -3.57 31.61 -5.91
C GLU A 215 -2.05 31.83 -6.09
N GLU A 216 -1.20 31.45 -5.12
CA GLU A 216 0.25 31.68 -5.19
C GLU A 216 1.10 30.39 -5.21
N GLU A 217 0.91 29.45 -6.15
CA GLU A 217 2.02 28.51 -6.46
C GLU A 217 1.99 27.73 -7.80
N PHE A 218 1.11 28.03 -8.76
CA PHE A 218 1.21 27.45 -10.11
C PHE A 218 1.49 28.50 -11.18
N GLY A 219 2.76 28.91 -11.22
CA GLY A 219 3.31 29.63 -12.36
C GLY A 219 3.42 28.72 -13.59
N GLY A 220 2.55 28.95 -14.57
CA GLY A 220 2.81 28.76 -16.00
C GLY A 220 2.75 27.33 -16.53
N GLU A 221 1.59 26.94 -17.07
CA GLU A 221 1.48 26.30 -18.38
C GLU A 221 -0.01 26.32 -18.80
N GLU A 222 -0.28 26.94 -19.95
CA GLU A 222 -1.61 27.01 -20.57
C GLU A 222 -2.06 25.59 -20.93
N VAL A 223 -2.95 25.01 -20.13
CA VAL A 223 -3.66 23.77 -20.48
C VAL A 223 -4.87 24.16 -21.32
N GLU A 224 -4.80 23.86 -22.62
CA GLU A 224 -5.92 23.96 -23.54
C GLU A 224 -7.20 23.33 -22.95
N ALA A 225 -8.30 24.07 -23.06
CA ALA A 225 -9.59 23.72 -22.50
C ALA A 225 -10.14 22.40 -23.06
N ASP A 226 -10.11 21.33 -22.24
CA ASP A 226 -10.84 20.09 -22.46
C ASP A 226 -12.31 20.28 -22.03
N VAL A 227 -13.17 20.53 -23.00
CA VAL A 227 -14.62 20.67 -22.80
C VAL A 227 -15.20 19.29 -22.48
N GLY A 228 -15.68 19.09 -21.25
CA GLY A 228 -16.64 18.02 -20.92
C GLY A 228 -16.31 17.11 -19.75
N ARG A 229 -15.21 17.30 -19.01
CA ARG A 229 -15.04 16.64 -17.71
C ARG A 229 -15.76 17.45 -16.64
N VAL A 230 -16.89 16.92 -16.15
CA VAL A 230 -17.52 17.38 -14.91
C VAL A 230 -16.43 17.41 -13.85
N GLY A 231 -16.00 18.63 -13.51
CA GLY A 231 -14.92 18.85 -12.57
C GLY A 231 -15.27 18.16 -11.27
N THR A 232 -14.37 17.29 -10.79
CA THR A 232 -14.32 16.92 -9.39
C THR A 232 -14.01 18.18 -8.60
N HIS A 233 -15.04 18.95 -8.29
CA HIS A 233 -14.95 20.02 -7.29
C HIS A 233 -14.37 19.38 -6.03
N HIS A 234 -13.25 19.90 -5.54
CA HIS A 234 -12.72 19.51 -4.24
C HIS A 234 -13.76 19.88 -3.18
N VAL A 235 -14.57 18.88 -2.81
CA VAL A 235 -15.57 18.96 -1.74
C VAL A 235 -14.80 19.28 -0.45
N ALA A 236 -15.03 20.44 0.15
CA ALA A 236 -14.42 20.79 1.42
C ALA A 236 -15.07 19.92 2.52
N VAL A 237 -14.32 18.95 3.03
CA VAL A 237 -14.78 18.01 4.06
C VAL A 237 -14.29 18.49 5.41
N ALA A 238 -15.10 18.31 6.47
CA ALA A 238 -14.65 18.55 7.83
C ALA A 238 -13.34 17.78 8.12
N GLN A 239 -12.42 18.39 8.87
CA GLN A 239 -11.18 17.70 9.23
C GLN A 239 -11.52 16.46 10.08
N GLN A 240 -10.95 15.30 9.76
CA GLN A 240 -11.10 14.13 10.62
C GLN A 240 -10.18 14.18 11.83
N LEU A 241 -10.62 13.59 12.93
CA LEU A 241 -9.80 13.32 14.11
C LEU A 241 -9.92 11.84 14.49
N PHE A 242 -8.82 11.11 14.41
CA PHE A 242 -8.77 9.71 14.83
C PHE A 242 -7.36 9.35 15.32
N PRO A 243 -7.12 9.31 16.64
CA PRO A 243 -5.78 9.13 17.21
C PRO A 243 -5.19 7.74 16.96
N SER A 244 -3.86 7.62 16.91
CA SER A 244 -3.17 6.35 16.68
C SER A 244 -3.48 5.28 17.73
N CYS A 245 -3.84 5.67 18.97
CA CYS A 245 -4.29 4.72 20.00
C CYS A 245 -5.59 4.01 19.58
N LEU A 246 -6.53 4.72 18.94
CA LEU A 246 -7.75 4.14 18.39
C LEU A 246 -7.43 3.25 17.18
N CYS A 247 -6.55 3.69 16.28
CA CYS A 247 -6.10 2.86 15.16
C CYS A 247 -5.46 1.54 15.62
N SER A 248 -4.85 1.48 16.81
CA SER A 248 -4.23 0.26 17.31
C SER A 248 -5.23 -0.88 17.54
N ALA A 249 -6.51 -0.56 17.82
CA ALA A 249 -7.58 -1.55 17.98
C ALA A 249 -7.81 -2.38 16.71
N VAL A 250 -7.48 -1.83 15.53
CA VAL A 250 -7.55 -2.54 14.25
C VAL A 250 -6.74 -3.83 14.27
N LEU A 251 -5.61 -3.86 14.97
CA LEU A 251 -4.82 -5.10 15.11
C LEU A 251 -5.64 -6.21 15.76
N THR A 252 -6.30 -5.89 16.87
CA THR A 252 -7.13 -6.85 17.62
C THR A 252 -8.37 -7.23 16.82
N ILE A 253 -9.02 -6.29 16.12
CA ILE A 253 -10.19 -6.59 15.27
C ILE A 253 -9.81 -7.54 14.12
N ILE A 254 -8.63 -7.40 13.52
CA ILE A 254 -8.12 -8.36 12.51
C ILE A 254 -7.88 -9.73 13.13
N HIS A 255 -7.44 -9.81 14.40
CA HIS A 255 -7.33 -11.10 15.11
C HIS A 255 -8.69 -11.78 15.30
N LEU A 256 -9.77 -11.01 15.47
CA LEU A 256 -11.13 -11.54 15.62
C LEU A 256 -11.72 -12.12 14.33
N LEU A 257 -11.07 -11.95 13.17
CA LEU A 257 -11.45 -12.65 11.94
C LEU A 257 -11.30 -14.19 12.03
N ASP A 258 -10.50 -14.68 12.98
CA ASP A 258 -10.35 -16.11 13.27
C ASP A 258 -11.20 -16.55 14.48
N ASP A 259 -12.04 -15.69 15.05
CA ASP A 259 -12.87 -16.01 16.21
C ASP A 259 -14.15 -16.76 15.78
N PRO A 260 -14.25 -18.09 16.04
CA PRO A 260 -15.42 -18.88 15.62
C PRO A 260 -16.62 -18.71 16.56
N ALA A 261 -16.50 -17.91 17.64
CA ALA A 261 -17.55 -17.80 18.62
C ALA A 261 -18.79 -17.09 18.06
N VAL A 262 -19.94 -17.49 18.59
CA VAL A 262 -21.26 -16.99 18.22
C VAL A 262 -21.94 -16.48 19.48
N THR A 263 -22.58 -15.32 19.40
CA THR A 263 -23.33 -14.75 20.52
C THR A 263 -24.65 -15.50 20.75
N PRO A 264 -25.31 -15.31 21.91
CA PRO A 264 -26.62 -15.91 22.18
C PRO A 264 -27.69 -15.58 21.12
N ASP A 265 -27.57 -14.41 20.47
CA ASP A 265 -28.47 -13.96 19.41
C ASP A 265 -28.14 -14.55 18.02
N GLY A 266 -27.13 -15.42 17.93
CA GLY A 266 -26.75 -16.10 16.69
C GLY A 266 -25.82 -15.30 15.78
N ILE A 267 -25.18 -14.24 16.28
CA ILE A 267 -24.26 -13.41 15.51
C ILE A 267 -22.83 -13.93 15.70
N ALA A 268 -22.13 -14.23 14.61
CA ALA A 268 -20.73 -14.66 14.65
C ALA A 268 -19.78 -13.46 14.83
N VAL A 269 -18.81 -13.58 15.72
CA VAL A 269 -17.85 -12.50 16.01
C VAL A 269 -17.00 -12.17 14.78
N TYR A 270 -16.51 -13.19 14.06
CA TYR A 270 -15.71 -12.98 12.85
C TYR A 270 -16.48 -12.24 11.74
N GLU A 271 -17.80 -12.45 11.62
CA GLU A 271 -18.64 -11.82 10.60
C GLU A 271 -18.78 -10.33 10.89
N ALA A 272 -19.05 -9.96 12.15
CA ALA A 272 -19.08 -8.57 12.58
C ALA A 272 -17.71 -7.89 12.38
N ALA A 273 -16.62 -8.57 12.74
CA ALA A 273 -15.26 -8.05 12.51
C ALA A 273 -15.00 -7.81 11.01
N GLN A 274 -15.39 -8.75 10.14
CA GLN A 274 -15.24 -8.62 8.70
C GLN A 274 -16.06 -7.45 8.14
N GLN A 275 -17.30 -7.27 8.58
CA GLN A 275 -18.16 -6.17 8.14
C GLN A 275 -17.60 -4.80 8.56
N VAL A 276 -17.12 -4.67 9.80
CA VAL A 276 -16.54 -3.42 10.30
C VAL A 276 -15.24 -3.11 9.57
N ILE A 277 -14.35 -4.09 9.39
CA ILE A 277 -13.11 -3.92 8.61
C ILE A 277 -13.44 -3.48 7.18
N TRP A 278 -14.42 -4.12 6.53
CA TRP A 278 -14.84 -3.73 5.18
C TRP A 278 -15.30 -2.27 5.13
N SER A 279 -16.16 -1.86 6.07
CA SER A 279 -16.63 -0.47 6.16
C SER A 279 -15.47 0.50 6.35
N CYS A 280 -14.51 0.20 7.23
CA CYS A 280 -13.35 1.05 7.44
C CYS A 280 -12.47 1.19 6.19
N LEU A 281 -12.20 0.07 5.52
CA LEU A 281 -11.41 0.03 4.29
C LEU A 281 -12.08 0.80 3.15
N VAL A 282 -13.41 0.75 3.05
CA VAL A 282 -14.17 1.51 2.05
C VAL A 282 -14.12 3.01 2.33
N GLU A 283 -14.33 3.40 3.59
CA GLU A 283 -14.48 4.79 4.02
C GLU A 283 -13.18 5.60 4.02
N ASP A 284 -12.11 5.07 4.61
CA ASP A 284 -10.79 5.70 4.61
C ASP A 284 -9.68 4.63 4.75
N SER A 285 -9.24 4.10 3.61
CA SER A 285 -8.23 3.05 3.58
C SER A 285 -6.87 3.52 4.10
N ALA A 286 -6.50 4.78 3.88
CA ALA A 286 -5.22 5.32 4.30
C ALA A 286 -5.15 5.43 5.83
N LEU A 287 -6.22 5.95 6.46
CA LEU A 287 -6.33 6.02 7.91
C LEU A 287 -6.35 4.63 8.54
N PHE A 288 -7.06 3.66 7.93
CA PHE A 288 -7.15 2.30 8.46
C PHE A 288 -5.79 1.59 8.46
N LEU A 289 -5.03 1.76 7.37
CA LEU A 289 -3.70 1.16 7.22
C LEU A 289 -2.62 1.92 7.99
N ARG A 290 -2.86 3.17 8.37
CA ARG A 290 -1.89 4.07 8.99
C ARG A 290 -1.05 3.43 10.09
N PHE A 291 -1.70 2.79 11.06
CA PHE A 291 -1.01 2.21 12.21
C PHE A 291 -0.03 1.09 11.80
N PHE A 292 -0.38 0.29 10.77
CA PHE A 292 0.54 -0.68 10.20
C PHE A 292 1.73 0.04 9.57
N LEU A 293 1.47 1.04 8.73
CA LEU A 293 2.47 1.74 7.94
C LEU A 293 3.48 2.50 8.81
N GLU A 294 3.03 3.12 9.90
CA GLU A 294 3.91 3.78 10.88
C GLU A 294 4.83 2.79 11.60
N LYS A 295 4.37 1.55 11.84
CA LYS A 295 5.17 0.52 12.54
C LYS A 295 6.02 -0.33 11.61
N LEU A 296 5.70 -0.40 10.32
CA LEU A 296 6.39 -1.25 9.36
C LEU A 296 7.88 -0.94 9.20
N THR A 297 8.32 0.30 9.44
CA THR A 297 9.75 0.68 9.40
C THR A 297 10.41 0.78 10.77
N ARG A 298 9.62 0.72 11.86
CA ARG A 298 10.10 0.99 13.23
C ARG A 298 10.24 -0.27 14.07
N GLU A 299 9.12 -0.89 14.45
CA GLU A 299 9.10 -1.98 15.42
C GLU A 299 8.06 -3.04 15.06
N ARG A 300 8.32 -4.30 15.45
CA ARG A 300 7.42 -5.44 15.24
C ARG A 300 6.99 -5.62 13.76
N GLN A 301 7.90 -5.34 12.83
CA GLN A 301 7.64 -5.37 11.39
C GLN A 301 7.06 -6.72 10.93
N ASP A 302 7.58 -7.84 11.44
CA ASP A 302 7.07 -9.19 11.15
C ASP A 302 5.63 -9.42 11.62
N VAL A 303 5.23 -8.80 12.73
CA VAL A 303 3.85 -8.87 13.23
C VAL A 303 2.93 -8.08 12.30
N MET A 304 3.35 -6.88 11.89
CA MET A 304 2.58 -6.02 10.98
C MET A 304 2.37 -6.69 9.62
N ILE A 305 3.43 -7.24 9.01
CA ILE A 305 3.35 -7.98 7.75
C ILE A 305 2.44 -9.20 7.89
N ARG A 306 2.55 -9.98 8.97
CA ARG A 306 1.67 -11.15 9.20
C ARG A 306 0.21 -10.75 9.32
N LEU A 307 -0.10 -9.65 10.01
CA LEU A 307 -1.47 -9.15 10.13
C LEU A 307 -2.01 -8.59 8.80
N LEU A 308 -1.19 -7.90 8.01
CA LEU A 308 -1.58 -7.48 6.66
C LEU A 308 -1.84 -8.69 5.74
N ARG A 309 -1.00 -9.73 5.78
CA ARG A 309 -1.28 -10.98 5.06
C ARG A 309 -2.57 -11.65 5.52
N ARG A 310 -2.84 -11.64 6.83
CA ARG A 310 -4.09 -12.14 7.40
C ARG A 310 -5.29 -11.36 6.86
N LEU A 311 -5.24 -10.03 6.89
CA LEU A 311 -6.28 -9.16 6.34
C LEU A 311 -6.61 -9.49 4.89
N VAL A 312 -5.58 -9.55 4.03
CA VAL A 312 -5.76 -9.84 2.60
C VAL A 312 -6.27 -11.26 2.36
N ARG A 313 -5.92 -12.22 3.22
CA ARG A 313 -6.44 -13.60 3.15
C ARG A 313 -7.95 -13.67 3.44
N PHE A 314 -8.44 -12.92 4.44
CA PHE A 314 -9.86 -12.91 4.81
C PHE A 314 -10.71 -12.05 3.89
N ILE A 315 -10.11 -11.04 3.25
CA ILE A 315 -10.78 -10.17 2.27
C ILE A 315 -10.08 -10.33 0.92
N PRO A 316 -10.27 -11.48 0.23
CA PRO A 316 -9.54 -11.80 -1.00
C PRO A 316 -9.88 -10.85 -2.16
N ARG A 317 -11.03 -10.16 -2.09
CA ARG A 317 -11.40 -9.07 -2.99
C ARG A 317 -11.53 -7.79 -2.17
N LEU A 318 -10.41 -7.12 -1.98
CA LEU A 318 -10.38 -5.79 -1.34
C LEU A 318 -11.22 -4.78 -2.15
N PRO A 319 -11.84 -3.79 -1.48
CA PRO A 319 -12.36 -2.59 -2.13
C PRO A 319 -11.28 -1.94 -3.01
N SER A 320 -11.66 -1.34 -4.15
CA SER A 320 -10.67 -0.83 -5.11
C SER A 320 -9.76 0.24 -4.51
N GLN A 321 -10.32 1.16 -3.70
CA GLN A 321 -9.57 2.18 -2.97
C GLN A 321 -8.60 1.61 -1.94
N ALA A 322 -9.01 0.55 -1.26
CA ALA A 322 -8.17 -0.14 -0.28
C ALA A 322 -7.01 -0.89 -0.96
N ALA A 323 -7.30 -1.56 -2.06
CA ALA A 323 -6.29 -2.24 -2.86
C ALA A 323 -5.29 -1.24 -3.46
N PHE A 324 -5.78 -0.12 -4.01
CA PHE A 324 -4.96 0.96 -4.53
C PHE A 324 -4.05 1.56 -3.45
N ALA A 325 -4.61 1.91 -2.28
CA ALA A 325 -3.83 2.47 -1.17
C ALA A 325 -2.77 1.47 -0.69
N LEU A 326 -3.17 0.24 -0.34
CA LEU A 326 -2.27 -0.78 0.18
C LEU A 326 -1.13 -1.08 -0.81
N TYR A 327 -1.43 -1.23 -2.11
CA TYR A 327 -0.41 -1.49 -3.12
C TYR A 327 0.62 -0.37 -3.22
N ASN A 328 0.16 0.89 -3.32
CA ASN A 328 1.07 2.03 -3.42
C ASN A 328 1.91 2.21 -2.16
N TYR A 329 1.34 1.99 -0.96
CA TYR A 329 2.11 2.00 0.28
C TYR A 329 3.13 0.86 0.34
N MET A 330 2.79 -0.36 -0.07
CA MET A 330 3.76 -1.48 -0.12
C MET A 330 4.88 -1.24 -1.15
N VAL A 331 4.58 -0.59 -2.28
CA VAL A 331 5.61 -0.14 -3.23
C VAL A 331 6.52 0.91 -2.57
N GLY A 332 5.95 1.89 -1.87
CA GLY A 332 6.72 2.88 -1.11
C GLY A 332 7.62 2.27 -0.04
N TYR A 333 7.13 1.23 0.64
CA TYR A 333 7.89 0.44 1.61
C TYR A 333 9.08 -0.29 0.94
N VAL A 334 8.89 -0.87 -0.25
CA VAL A 334 10.00 -1.44 -1.03
C VAL A 334 11.00 -0.37 -1.47
N MET A 335 10.51 0.78 -1.93
CA MET A 335 11.36 1.91 -2.32
C MET A 335 12.26 2.39 -1.17
N PHE A 336 11.77 2.38 0.06
CA PHE A 336 12.55 2.72 1.25
C PHE A 336 13.79 1.82 1.41
N TYR A 337 13.63 0.50 1.39
CA TYR A 337 14.76 -0.44 1.52
C TYR A 337 15.67 -0.50 0.29
N VAL A 338 15.16 -0.16 -0.89
CA VAL A 338 15.99 -0.04 -2.11
C VAL A 338 16.88 1.21 -2.05
N ARG A 339 16.37 2.32 -1.51
CA ARG A 339 17.10 3.60 -1.37
C ARG A 339 18.09 3.57 -0.22
N SER A 340 17.74 2.91 0.88
CA SER A 340 18.56 2.77 2.08
C SER A 340 18.76 1.29 2.44
N PRO A 341 19.62 0.56 1.69
CA PRO A 341 19.89 -0.84 1.99
C PRO A 341 20.57 -0.99 3.36
N GLN A 342 19.99 -1.86 4.17
CA GLN A 342 20.45 -2.27 5.49
C GLN A 342 20.35 -3.80 5.64
N GLU A 343 20.85 -4.35 6.73
CA GLU A 343 20.63 -5.76 7.09
C GLU A 343 19.13 -6.12 7.06
N ALA A 344 18.80 -7.34 6.63
CA ALA A 344 17.42 -7.83 6.41
C ALA A 344 16.57 -7.10 5.35
N SER A 345 17.11 -6.12 4.61
CA SER A 345 16.35 -5.40 3.56
C SER A 345 15.69 -6.31 2.54
N GLN A 346 16.39 -7.37 2.13
CA GLN A 346 15.84 -8.36 1.19
C GLN A 346 14.66 -9.14 1.79
N ASP A 347 14.68 -9.45 3.09
CA ASP A 347 13.58 -10.13 3.78
C ASP A 347 12.34 -9.24 3.85
N HIS A 348 12.53 -7.94 4.09
CA HIS A 348 11.46 -6.94 4.08
C HIS A 348 10.84 -6.78 2.69
N ILE A 349 11.66 -6.72 1.64
CA ILE A 349 11.18 -6.66 0.25
C ILE A 349 10.43 -7.96 -0.11
N ALA A 350 10.94 -9.13 0.28
CA ALA A 350 10.28 -10.42 0.06
C ALA A 350 8.91 -10.47 0.74
N SER A 351 8.86 -9.98 1.98
CA SER A 351 7.63 -9.85 2.76
C SER A 351 6.62 -8.91 2.11
N ALA A 352 7.07 -7.77 1.57
CA ALA A 352 6.20 -6.84 0.85
C ALA A 352 5.65 -7.47 -0.44
N LEU A 353 6.50 -8.15 -1.22
CA LEU A 353 6.08 -8.87 -2.42
C LEU A 353 5.00 -9.90 -2.12
N SER A 354 5.09 -10.61 -0.99
CA SER A 354 4.08 -11.58 -0.56
C SER A 354 2.66 -10.99 -0.39
N ILE A 355 2.56 -9.68 -0.13
CA ILE A 355 1.29 -8.94 -0.06
C ILE A 355 0.93 -8.39 -1.45
N LEU A 356 1.89 -7.74 -2.13
CA LEU A 356 1.67 -7.07 -3.42
C LEU A 356 0.98 -7.97 -4.44
N TRP A 357 1.48 -9.19 -4.68
CA TRP A 357 0.90 -10.08 -5.71
C TRP A 357 -0.54 -10.51 -5.40
N THR A 358 -0.91 -10.52 -4.11
CA THR A 358 -2.26 -10.89 -3.65
C THR A 358 -3.24 -9.73 -3.77
N VAL A 359 -2.77 -8.48 -3.66
CA VAL A 359 -3.58 -7.25 -3.76
C VAL A 359 -3.85 -6.85 -5.21
N VAL A 360 -2.89 -7.10 -6.11
CA VAL A 360 -2.96 -6.75 -7.55
C VAL A 360 -4.31 -7.06 -8.20
N PRO A 361 -4.94 -8.24 -8.02
CA PRO A 361 -6.23 -8.56 -8.63
C PRO A 361 -7.35 -7.57 -8.33
N SER A 362 -7.32 -6.86 -7.20
CA SER A 362 -8.34 -5.88 -6.79
C SER A 362 -8.11 -4.46 -7.32
N ILE A 363 -6.93 -4.12 -7.86
CA ILE A 363 -6.56 -2.73 -8.18
C ILE A 363 -7.02 -2.33 -9.58
N GLN A 364 -7.87 -1.34 -9.77
CA GLN A 364 -8.34 -1.00 -11.12
C GLN A 364 -7.28 -0.26 -11.96
N GLY A 365 -7.30 -0.43 -13.28
CA GLY A 365 -6.49 0.34 -14.22
C GLY A 365 -4.96 0.13 -14.15
N ILE A 366 -4.50 -1.04 -13.72
CA ILE A 366 -3.07 -1.38 -13.76
C ILE A 366 -2.64 -1.79 -15.17
N LEU A 367 -1.63 -1.11 -15.71
CA LEU A 367 -0.98 -1.44 -16.97
C LEU A 367 0.51 -1.75 -16.76
N PHE A 368 1.02 -2.77 -17.47
CA PHE A 368 2.44 -3.15 -17.41
C PHE A 368 3.38 -2.04 -17.85
N LYS A 369 2.98 -1.27 -18.87
CA LYS A 369 3.73 -0.11 -19.36
C LYS A 369 3.97 0.91 -18.24
N ASP A 370 2.91 1.25 -17.51
CA ASP A 370 2.95 2.25 -16.45
C ASP A 370 3.77 1.74 -15.26
N ILE A 371 3.55 0.49 -14.84
CA ILE A 371 4.35 -0.16 -13.79
C ILE A 371 5.84 -0.08 -14.13
N LYS A 372 6.22 -0.50 -15.34
CA LYS A 372 7.62 -0.50 -15.77
C LYS A 372 8.21 0.90 -15.78
N GLN A 373 7.48 1.87 -16.31
CA GLN A 373 7.92 3.26 -16.37
C GLN A 373 8.11 3.85 -14.96
N ILE A 374 7.14 3.63 -14.07
CA ILE A 374 7.15 4.15 -12.70
C ILE A 374 8.26 3.50 -11.89
N PHE A 375 8.38 2.17 -11.89
CA PHE A 375 9.42 1.49 -11.12
C PHE A 375 10.83 1.82 -11.60
N ARG A 376 11.02 2.06 -12.91
CA ARG A 376 12.30 2.54 -13.45
C ARG A 376 12.62 3.97 -13.01
N LYS A 377 11.61 4.86 -13.00
CA LYS A 377 11.75 6.23 -12.48
C LYS A 377 12.13 6.23 -11.00
N GLU A 378 11.50 5.35 -10.22
CA GLU A 378 11.73 5.20 -8.78
C GLU A 378 12.95 4.31 -8.43
N GLN A 379 13.65 3.79 -9.44
CA GLN A 379 14.84 2.91 -9.30
C GLN A 379 14.59 1.63 -8.48
N CYS A 380 13.38 1.07 -8.55
CA CYS A 380 12.99 -0.14 -7.81
C CYS A 380 12.53 -1.30 -8.73
N ASP A 381 12.71 -1.17 -10.05
CA ASP A 381 12.30 -2.17 -11.03
C ASP A 381 13.01 -3.52 -10.84
N SER A 382 14.30 -3.54 -10.51
CA SER A 382 15.02 -4.80 -10.23
C SER A 382 14.54 -5.53 -8.97
N ALA A 383 13.97 -4.80 -8.00
CA ALA A 383 13.41 -5.37 -6.77
C ALA A 383 12.00 -5.94 -6.98
N LEU A 384 11.22 -5.37 -7.92
CA LEU A 384 9.79 -5.70 -8.08
C LEU A 384 9.48 -6.47 -9.37
N LEU A 385 10.25 -6.31 -10.44
CA LEU A 385 9.97 -6.90 -11.74
C LEU A 385 10.88 -8.08 -12.05
N VAL A 386 10.25 -9.10 -12.64
CA VAL A 386 10.96 -10.19 -13.32
C VAL A 386 11.65 -9.70 -14.60
N THR A 387 11.14 -8.62 -15.19
CA THR A 387 11.59 -8.09 -16.49
C THR A 387 12.52 -6.88 -16.37
N ALA A 388 13.14 -6.68 -15.21
CA ALA A 388 14.03 -5.55 -15.00
C ALA A 388 15.28 -5.68 -15.90
N ASN A 389 15.50 -4.70 -16.76
CA ASN A 389 16.68 -4.61 -17.62
C ASN A 389 17.55 -3.42 -17.18
N VAL A 390 18.12 -3.54 -15.98
CA VAL A 390 18.97 -2.50 -15.39
C VAL A 390 20.43 -2.83 -15.73
N PRO A 391 21.21 -1.87 -16.28
CA PRO A 391 22.62 -2.08 -16.55
C PRO A 391 23.40 -2.47 -15.29
N SER A 392 24.36 -3.39 -15.43
CA SER A 392 25.27 -3.78 -14.34
C SER A 392 26.13 -2.61 -13.86
N ALA A 393 26.58 -2.66 -12.60
CA ALA A 393 27.63 -1.78 -12.12
C ALA A 393 28.88 -1.92 -13.01
N LYS A 394 29.62 -0.81 -13.18
CA LYS A 394 30.83 -0.80 -14.03
C LYS A 394 32.08 -1.26 -13.30
N ASN A 395 32.17 -0.92 -12.01
CA ASN A 395 33.26 -1.30 -11.14
C ASN A 395 32.70 -1.68 -9.77
N ILE A 396 33.43 -2.50 -9.04
CA ILE A 396 33.18 -2.81 -7.63
C ILE A 396 34.45 -2.55 -6.82
N ILE A 397 34.29 -2.13 -5.57
CA ILE A 397 35.40 -1.87 -4.65
C ILE A 397 35.42 -2.99 -3.60
N VAL A 398 36.58 -3.56 -3.31
CA VAL A 398 36.76 -4.58 -2.28
C VAL A 398 37.73 -4.07 -1.22
N HIS A 399 37.30 -4.11 0.04
CA HIS A 399 38.12 -3.78 1.20
C HIS A 399 38.73 -5.05 1.78
N GLY A 400 39.99 -4.95 2.21
CA GLY A 400 40.75 -6.08 2.75
C GLY A 400 40.33 -6.51 4.17
N PRO A 401 41.08 -7.45 4.78
CA PRO A 401 40.73 -8.13 6.05
C PRO A 401 40.59 -7.27 7.31
N GLY A 402 40.65 -5.94 7.23
CA GLY A 402 40.42 -5.00 8.34
C GLY A 402 39.17 -4.12 8.17
N GLY A 403 38.37 -4.36 7.12
CA GLY A 403 37.22 -3.54 6.79
C GLY A 403 37.60 -2.10 6.40
N LEU A 404 36.67 -1.16 6.59
CA LEU A 404 36.88 0.26 6.29
C LEU A 404 37.91 0.93 7.22
N ASP A 405 38.02 0.45 8.46
CA ASP A 405 38.89 1.02 9.49
C ASP A 405 40.31 0.42 9.46
N GLY A 406 40.54 -0.58 8.60
CA GLY A 406 41.81 -1.31 8.49
C GLY A 406 42.96 -0.52 7.85
N GLY A 407 42.73 0.73 7.43
CA GLY A 407 43.75 1.62 6.86
C GLY A 407 44.39 1.16 5.54
N GLY A 408 43.96 0.01 4.99
CA GLY A 408 44.45 -0.57 3.75
C GLY A 408 43.83 0.09 2.51
N ILE A 409 44.60 0.17 1.42
CA ILE A 409 44.11 0.66 0.14
C ILE A 409 43.13 -0.38 -0.44
N PRO A 410 41.87 -0.02 -0.75
CA PRO A 410 40.93 -0.95 -1.33
C PRO A 410 41.27 -1.25 -2.80
N SER A 411 40.90 -2.44 -3.27
CA SER A 411 41.04 -2.82 -4.68
C SER A 411 39.77 -2.48 -5.45
N GLN A 412 39.92 -2.09 -6.73
CA GLN A 412 38.80 -1.76 -7.61
C GLN A 412 38.84 -2.66 -8.84
N PHE A 413 37.74 -3.37 -9.10
CA PHE A 413 37.63 -4.34 -10.20
C PHE A 413 36.61 -3.88 -11.24
N PRO A 414 36.95 -3.93 -12.54
CA PRO A 414 35.99 -3.70 -13.61
C PRO A 414 35.02 -4.88 -13.71
N ILE A 415 33.74 -4.59 -13.94
CA ILE A 415 32.68 -5.58 -14.05
C ILE A 415 32.22 -5.67 -15.51
N GLN A 416 32.27 -6.90 -16.04
CA GLN A 416 31.71 -7.29 -17.33
C GLN A 416 30.41 -8.08 -17.09
N GLU A 417 29.72 -8.44 -18.18
CA GLU A 417 28.43 -9.13 -18.07
C GLU A 417 28.55 -10.52 -17.44
N ASP A 418 29.64 -11.24 -17.71
CA ASP A 418 29.91 -12.60 -17.24
C ASP A 418 30.75 -12.67 -15.97
N THR A 419 31.12 -11.51 -15.38
CA THR A 419 31.92 -11.47 -14.14
C THR A 419 31.18 -12.15 -12.99
N GLN A 420 31.87 -13.09 -12.33
CA GLN A 420 31.38 -13.83 -11.17
C GLN A 420 32.12 -13.43 -9.90
N PHE A 421 31.51 -13.66 -8.74
CA PHE A 421 32.14 -13.36 -7.45
C PHE A 421 33.39 -14.21 -7.18
N CYS A 422 33.51 -15.41 -7.75
CA CYS A 422 34.71 -16.23 -7.65
C CYS A 422 35.96 -15.52 -8.22
N GLN A 423 35.80 -14.84 -9.36
CA GLN A 423 36.89 -14.09 -10.01
C GLN A 423 37.32 -12.91 -9.13
N ILE A 424 36.35 -12.15 -8.60
CA ILE A 424 36.63 -11.03 -7.69
C ILE A 424 37.36 -11.51 -6.43
N LEU A 425 36.91 -12.62 -5.84
CA LEU A 425 37.53 -13.14 -4.62
C LEU A 425 38.97 -13.58 -4.89
N GLN A 426 39.20 -14.31 -5.98
CA GLN A 426 40.54 -14.77 -6.35
C GLN A 426 41.52 -13.60 -6.52
N GLU A 427 41.15 -12.59 -7.33
CA GLU A 427 41.98 -11.42 -7.53
C GLU A 427 42.18 -10.59 -6.25
N SER A 428 41.19 -10.58 -5.34
CA SER A 428 41.30 -9.91 -4.04
C SER A 428 42.26 -10.64 -3.11
N LEU A 429 42.20 -11.96 -3.04
CA LEU A 429 43.12 -12.78 -2.24
C LEU A 429 44.57 -12.58 -2.69
N ASP A 430 44.80 -12.53 -4.00
CA ASP A 430 46.10 -12.25 -4.60
C ASP A 430 46.58 -10.82 -4.27
N PHE A 431 45.70 -9.82 -4.41
CA PHE A 431 46.02 -8.42 -4.13
C PHE A 431 46.39 -8.17 -2.66
N PHE A 432 45.67 -8.80 -1.72
CA PHE A 432 45.92 -8.67 -0.28
C PHE A 432 46.98 -9.64 0.25
N GLY A 433 47.52 -10.53 -0.58
CA GLY A 433 48.59 -11.46 -0.21
C GLY A 433 48.17 -12.54 0.78
N ILE A 434 46.93 -13.04 0.69
CA ILE A 434 46.41 -14.08 1.58
C ILE A 434 46.99 -15.45 1.20
N SER A 435 47.45 -16.23 2.18
CA SER A 435 47.99 -17.57 1.95
C SER A 435 46.92 -18.51 1.39
N GLU A 436 47.28 -19.36 0.41
CA GLU A 436 46.37 -20.36 -0.20
C GLU A 436 45.70 -21.27 0.83
N ASN A 437 46.39 -21.58 1.94
CA ASN A 437 45.85 -22.42 3.01
C ASN A 437 44.66 -21.77 3.73
N GLU A 438 44.57 -20.44 3.67
CA GLU A 438 43.57 -19.63 4.37
C GLU A 438 42.42 -19.22 3.44
N HIS A 439 42.54 -19.39 2.13
CA HIS A 439 41.53 -18.97 1.14
C HIS A 439 40.11 -19.46 1.45
N LYS A 440 39.98 -20.67 1.99
CA LYS A 440 38.69 -21.29 2.36
C LYS A 440 37.95 -20.56 3.50
N TYR A 441 38.63 -19.69 4.24
CA TYR A 441 38.06 -18.91 5.33
C TYR A 441 37.67 -17.50 4.91
N TYR A 442 37.94 -17.09 3.67
CA TYR A 442 37.64 -15.74 3.20
C TYR A 442 36.42 -15.71 2.29
N PHE A 443 35.51 -14.77 2.59
CA PHE A 443 34.26 -14.60 1.85
C PHE A 443 34.02 -13.13 1.50
N LEU A 444 33.33 -12.89 0.39
CA LEU A 444 32.90 -11.56 -0.03
C LEU A 444 31.54 -11.24 0.56
N VAL A 445 31.45 -10.10 1.23
CA VAL A 445 30.24 -9.64 1.89
C VAL A 445 29.88 -8.22 1.44
N ASP A 446 28.61 -7.95 1.17
CA ASP A 446 28.14 -6.59 0.88
C ASP A 446 28.32 -5.68 2.09
N HIS A 447 28.96 -4.53 1.89
CA HIS A 447 29.30 -3.62 2.97
C HIS A 447 28.08 -3.06 3.72
N LYS A 448 26.93 -2.88 3.05
CA LYS A 448 25.74 -2.25 3.65
C LYS A 448 24.81 -3.25 4.32
N THR A 449 24.65 -4.41 3.70
CA THR A 449 23.63 -5.40 4.07
C THR A 449 24.20 -6.61 4.80
N ASN A 450 25.53 -6.73 4.86
CA ASN A 450 26.24 -7.89 5.40
C ASN A 450 25.86 -9.23 4.72
N GLN A 451 25.37 -9.18 3.48
CA GLN A 451 25.02 -10.39 2.72
C GLN A 451 26.25 -11.04 2.09
N ILE A 452 26.35 -12.37 2.21
CA ILE A 452 27.48 -13.14 1.68
C ILE A 452 27.16 -13.49 0.23
N HIS A 453 28.13 -13.30 -0.66
CA HIS A 453 27.91 -13.63 -2.07
C HIS A 453 28.29 -15.08 -2.37
N ASN A 454 27.39 -15.81 -3.02
CA ASN A 454 27.72 -17.11 -3.61
C ASN A 454 28.73 -16.87 -4.75
N LEU A 455 29.90 -17.52 -4.67
CA LEU A 455 31.00 -17.34 -5.62
C LEU A 455 30.62 -17.67 -7.07
N GLN A 456 29.63 -18.55 -7.28
CA GLN A 456 29.16 -18.92 -8.62
C GLN A 456 28.15 -17.92 -9.19
N SER A 457 27.67 -16.97 -8.39
CA SER A 457 26.72 -15.96 -8.83
C SER A 457 27.39 -14.86 -9.65
N TYR A 458 26.64 -14.30 -10.60
CA TYR A 458 27.08 -13.17 -11.42
C TYR A 458 26.92 -11.85 -10.67
N VAL A 459 27.89 -10.94 -10.84
CA VAL A 459 27.88 -9.64 -10.15
C VAL A 459 26.73 -8.76 -10.61
N ARG A 460 26.42 -8.79 -11.92
CA ARG A 460 25.31 -8.04 -12.55
C ARG A 460 23.93 -8.32 -11.95
N ASP A 461 23.78 -9.43 -11.24
CA ASP A 461 22.51 -9.85 -10.66
C ASP A 461 22.18 -9.14 -9.35
N PHE A 462 23.19 -8.57 -8.69
CA PHE A 462 23.10 -7.97 -7.36
C PHE A 462 23.41 -6.47 -7.41
N TYR A 463 24.31 -6.06 -8.31
CA TYR A 463 24.82 -4.70 -8.35
C TYR A 463 24.53 -4.01 -9.68
N PHE A 464 23.73 -2.96 -9.60
CA PHE A 464 23.26 -2.20 -10.74
C PHE A 464 24.00 -0.86 -10.87
N PHE A 465 24.05 -0.33 -12.09
CA PHE A 465 24.70 0.94 -12.38
C PHE A 465 24.05 2.09 -11.61
N LYS A 466 24.85 2.78 -10.79
CA LYS A 466 24.51 4.06 -10.17
C LYS A 466 25.56 5.10 -10.54
N ARG A 467 25.13 6.32 -10.87
CA ARG A 467 26.04 7.41 -11.27
C ARG A 467 26.90 7.80 -10.05
N ALA A 468 28.22 7.83 -10.24
CA ALA A 468 29.21 8.24 -9.23
C ALA A 468 29.18 7.43 -7.91
N GLN A 469 28.61 6.22 -7.92
CA GLN A 469 28.61 5.33 -6.76
C GLN A 469 29.00 3.93 -7.23
N TYR A 470 30.06 3.38 -6.64
CA TYR A 470 30.45 1.99 -6.84
C TYR A 470 29.99 1.15 -5.64
N PRO A 471 29.45 -0.05 -5.87
CA PRO A 471 29.20 -1.00 -4.79
C PRO A 471 30.50 -1.36 -4.08
N GLN A 472 30.39 -1.68 -2.80
CA GLN A 472 31.53 -1.98 -1.95
C GLN A 472 31.33 -3.32 -1.26
N LEU A 473 32.35 -4.16 -1.33
CA LEU A 473 32.42 -5.44 -0.66
C LEU A 473 33.49 -5.42 0.42
N LEU A 474 33.29 -6.23 1.45
CA LEU A 474 34.26 -6.54 2.48
C LEU A 474 34.73 -7.97 2.27
N MET A 475 36.05 -8.18 2.25
CA MET A 475 36.64 -9.51 2.32
C MET A 475 36.86 -9.85 3.80
N ILE A 476 36.07 -10.78 4.32
CA ILE A 476 36.07 -11.12 5.75
C ILE A 476 36.52 -12.56 5.99
N HIS A 477 37.16 -12.78 7.13
CA HIS A 477 37.50 -14.11 7.62
C HIS A 477 36.32 -14.70 8.40
N MET A 478 35.85 -15.89 8.03
CA MET A 478 34.72 -16.60 8.63
C MET A 478 34.93 -18.12 8.57
N GLU A 479 34.41 -18.84 9.56
CA GLU A 479 34.35 -20.31 9.51
C GLU A 479 33.45 -20.80 8.36
N PRO A 480 33.88 -21.80 7.56
CA PRO A 480 33.11 -22.26 6.40
C PRO A 480 31.70 -22.75 6.74
N ASP A 481 31.50 -23.36 7.91
CA ASP A 481 30.18 -23.82 8.37
C ASP A 481 29.23 -22.65 8.62
N ALA A 482 29.73 -21.55 9.21
CA ALA A 482 28.94 -20.34 9.44
C ALA A 482 28.60 -19.64 8.11
N ALA A 483 29.54 -19.60 7.18
CA ALA A 483 29.32 -19.07 5.84
C ALA A 483 28.28 -19.90 5.06
N TYR A 484 28.33 -21.23 5.19
CA TYR A 484 27.36 -22.14 4.58
C TYR A 484 25.94 -21.89 5.12
N ASP A 485 25.77 -21.80 6.44
CA ASP A 485 24.46 -21.54 7.06
C ASP A 485 23.90 -20.16 6.66
N ALA A 486 24.75 -19.13 6.55
CA ALA A 486 24.35 -17.81 6.09
C ALA A 486 23.91 -17.80 4.61
N LEU A 487 24.67 -18.46 3.73
CA LEU A 487 24.33 -18.63 2.31
C LEU A 487 23.01 -19.41 2.15
N GLN A 488 22.79 -20.44 2.96
CA GLN A 488 21.55 -21.23 2.95
C GLN A 488 20.32 -20.37 3.27
N ARG A 489 20.38 -19.52 4.31
CA ARG A 489 19.29 -18.59 4.64
C ARG A 489 19.04 -17.59 3.50
N GLN A 490 20.10 -17.01 2.94
CA GLN A 490 19.99 -16.04 1.86
C GLN A 490 19.40 -16.65 0.58
N ALA A 491 19.77 -17.89 0.24
CA ALA A 491 19.21 -18.59 -0.91
C ALA A 491 17.68 -18.73 -0.81
N VAL A 492 17.14 -19.02 0.38
CA VAL A 492 15.69 -19.08 0.61
C VAL A 492 15.04 -17.72 0.40
N THR A 493 15.59 -16.65 0.98
CA THR A 493 15.07 -15.28 0.81
C THR A 493 15.09 -14.85 -0.65
N LEU A 494 16.20 -15.07 -1.36
CA LEU A 494 16.33 -14.76 -2.78
C LEU A 494 15.30 -15.54 -3.62
N LYS A 495 15.05 -16.81 -3.28
CA LYS A 495 14.03 -17.60 -3.98
C LYS A 495 12.61 -17.08 -3.72
N LEU A 496 12.30 -16.69 -2.49
CA LEU A 496 11.01 -16.07 -2.15
C LEU A 496 10.79 -14.75 -2.88
N LEU A 497 11.84 -13.93 -3.04
CA LEU A 497 11.80 -12.70 -3.84
C LEU A 497 11.43 -13.01 -5.30
N GLU A 498 12.14 -13.93 -5.94
CA GLU A 498 11.88 -14.28 -7.33
C GLU A 498 10.49 -14.90 -7.53
N ILE A 499 10.04 -15.77 -6.61
CA ILE A 499 8.67 -16.29 -6.60
C ILE A 499 7.66 -15.13 -6.49
N GLY A 500 7.89 -14.17 -5.59
CA GLY A 500 7.04 -13.00 -5.41
C GLY A 500 6.92 -12.17 -6.69
N LYS A 501 8.03 -11.91 -7.38
CA LYS A 501 8.04 -11.19 -8.66
C LYS A 501 7.26 -11.96 -9.74
N VAL A 502 7.45 -13.28 -9.85
CA VAL A 502 6.74 -14.14 -10.81
C VAL A 502 5.23 -14.14 -10.51
N LEU A 503 4.83 -14.29 -9.25
CA LEU A 503 3.43 -14.24 -8.84
C LEU A 503 2.82 -12.86 -9.12
N MET A 504 3.56 -11.78 -8.88
CA MET A 504 3.09 -10.44 -9.19
C MET A 504 2.88 -10.26 -10.69
N ALA A 505 3.85 -10.65 -11.52
CA ALA A 505 3.72 -10.63 -12.98
C ALA A 505 2.51 -11.47 -13.44
N TRP A 506 2.36 -12.68 -12.90
CA TRP A 506 1.23 -13.55 -13.19
C TRP A 506 -0.12 -12.93 -12.81
N SER A 507 -0.24 -12.35 -11.61
CA SER A 507 -1.45 -11.68 -11.15
C SER A 507 -1.86 -10.52 -12.05
N ILE A 508 -0.90 -9.72 -12.55
CA ILE A 508 -1.18 -8.64 -13.50
C ILE A 508 -1.64 -9.24 -14.84
N LEU A 509 -0.98 -10.30 -15.31
CA LEU A 509 -1.26 -10.94 -16.60
C LEU A 509 -2.60 -11.67 -16.66
N LYS A 510 -3.09 -12.21 -15.55
CA LYS A 510 -4.32 -13.02 -15.50
C LYS A 510 -5.60 -12.23 -15.78
N ARG A 511 -5.53 -10.89 -15.83
CA ARG A 511 -6.72 -10.05 -16.04
C ARG A 511 -7.30 -10.17 -17.47
N PRO A 512 -8.60 -10.05 -17.70
CA PRO A 512 -9.17 -10.28 -19.04
C PRO A 512 -9.09 -9.07 -19.99
N ASP A 513 -8.80 -7.88 -19.48
CA ASP A 513 -9.09 -6.59 -20.10
C ASP A 513 -8.03 -6.03 -21.07
N GLN A 514 -6.84 -6.64 -21.19
CA GLN A 514 -5.75 -6.10 -22.02
C GLN A 514 -4.87 -7.19 -22.69
N VAL A 515 -5.49 -8.25 -23.24
CA VAL A 515 -4.76 -9.44 -23.72
C VAL A 515 -3.71 -9.10 -24.80
N ALA A 516 -4.06 -8.32 -25.83
CA ALA A 516 -3.14 -8.02 -26.94
C ALA A 516 -1.91 -7.20 -26.51
N GLN A 517 -2.11 -6.15 -25.70
CA GLN A 517 -1.02 -5.31 -25.20
C GLN A 517 -0.05 -6.11 -24.30
N ARG A 518 -0.57 -7.08 -23.54
CA ARG A 518 0.24 -7.95 -22.66
C ARG A 518 1.10 -8.93 -23.43
N VAL A 519 0.54 -9.58 -24.44
CA VAL A 519 1.29 -10.55 -25.25
C VAL A 519 2.46 -9.87 -25.93
N PHE A 520 2.24 -8.68 -26.51
CA PHE A 520 3.30 -7.90 -27.13
C PHE A 520 4.38 -7.50 -26.13
N PHE A 521 3.98 -6.94 -24.98
CA PHE A 521 4.90 -6.54 -23.91
C PHE A 521 5.75 -7.72 -23.42
N LEU A 522 5.13 -8.87 -23.13
CA LEU A 522 5.86 -10.06 -22.67
C LEU A 522 6.82 -10.60 -23.72
N HIS A 523 6.41 -10.61 -24.99
CA HIS A 523 7.27 -11.10 -26.06
C HIS A 523 8.52 -10.23 -26.19
N GLU A 524 8.37 -8.90 -26.19
CA GLU A 524 9.53 -8.00 -26.25
C GLU A 524 10.45 -8.14 -25.03
N GLU A 525 9.89 -8.30 -23.84
CA GLU A 525 10.66 -8.29 -22.61
C GLU A 525 11.35 -9.62 -22.33
N LEU A 526 10.59 -10.72 -22.34
CA LEU A 526 11.11 -12.03 -21.90
C LEU A 526 12.09 -12.65 -22.90
N THR A 527 12.06 -12.25 -24.18
CA THR A 527 13.00 -12.76 -25.18
C THR A 527 14.37 -12.08 -25.16
N LYS A 528 14.47 -10.87 -24.58
CA LYS A 528 15.67 -10.02 -24.65
C LYS A 528 16.45 -9.97 -23.33
N LEU A 529 15.97 -10.62 -22.26
CA LEU A 529 16.57 -10.54 -20.92
C LEU A 529 17.58 -11.66 -20.68
N PRO A 530 18.85 -11.37 -20.36
CA PRO A 530 19.85 -12.39 -20.04
C PRO A 530 19.67 -13.02 -18.65
N SER A 531 19.00 -12.32 -17.72
CA SER A 531 18.76 -12.76 -16.34
C SER A 531 17.49 -13.61 -16.17
N PHE A 532 16.53 -13.48 -17.08
CA PHE A 532 15.29 -14.25 -17.09
C PHE A 532 15.30 -15.22 -18.28
N PRO A 533 14.96 -16.51 -18.10
CA PRO A 533 14.34 -17.12 -16.93
C PRO A 533 15.33 -17.60 -15.85
N ARG A 534 16.63 -17.36 -16.04
CA ARG A 534 17.71 -17.92 -15.22
C ARG A 534 17.48 -17.72 -13.71
N LYS A 535 17.43 -16.49 -13.18
CA LYS A 535 17.26 -16.26 -11.72
C LYS A 535 15.96 -16.83 -11.16
N ALA A 536 14.89 -16.82 -11.96
CA ALA A 536 13.60 -17.37 -11.55
C ALA A 536 13.63 -18.91 -11.46
N LEU A 537 14.38 -19.58 -12.34
CA LEU A 537 14.48 -21.04 -12.42
C LEU A 537 15.64 -21.62 -11.61
N GLU A 538 16.73 -20.89 -11.43
CA GLU A 538 17.90 -21.33 -10.68
C GLU A 538 17.54 -21.72 -9.25
N ALA A 539 18.18 -22.80 -8.79
CA ALA A 539 18.03 -23.34 -7.46
C ALA A 539 19.39 -23.91 -7.03
N ASP A 540 19.93 -23.39 -5.93
CA ASP A 540 21.20 -23.84 -5.38
C ASP A 540 21.02 -25.16 -4.60
N PHE A 541 20.86 -26.27 -5.33
CA PHE A 541 20.61 -27.60 -4.75
C PHE A 541 21.65 -28.05 -3.72
N ASN A 542 22.87 -27.51 -3.79
CA ASN A 542 23.94 -27.79 -2.84
C ASN A 542 23.74 -27.09 -1.49
N LEU A 543 23.09 -25.92 -1.47
CA LEU A 543 22.73 -25.19 -0.25
C LEU A 543 21.47 -25.76 0.41
N TYR A 544 20.76 -26.70 -0.23
CA TYR A 544 19.61 -27.41 0.36
C TYR A 544 19.96 -28.78 0.96
N LYS A 545 21.23 -29.21 0.87
CA LYS A 545 21.70 -30.51 1.38
C LYS A 545 22.68 -30.30 2.55
N GLY A 546 22.17 -30.30 3.78
CA GLY A 546 22.97 -30.10 4.99
C GLY A 546 22.72 -28.74 5.68
N GLY A 547 23.55 -28.41 6.67
CA GLY A 547 23.40 -27.19 7.48
C GLY A 547 22.23 -27.23 8.46
N ALA A 548 21.96 -26.10 9.12
CA ALA A 548 20.89 -26.01 10.13
C ALA A 548 19.47 -26.01 9.54
N MET A 549 19.27 -25.51 8.31
CA MET A 549 17.94 -25.45 7.66
C MET A 549 17.66 -26.65 6.72
N GLY A 550 18.66 -27.50 6.46
CA GLY A 550 18.53 -28.74 5.69
C GLY A 550 18.44 -30.01 6.53
N LYS A 551 18.36 -29.87 7.86
CA LYS A 551 17.97 -30.91 8.83
C LYS A 551 16.52 -30.69 9.24
#